data_AF-A0A3D3W4B4-F1
#
_entry.id   AF-A0A3D3W4B4-F1
#
_cell.length_a   1.000
_cell.length_b   1.000
_cell.length_c   1.000
_cell.angle_alpha   90.00
_cell.angle_beta   90.00
_cell.angle_gamma   90.00
#
_symmetry.space_group_name_H-M   'P 1'
#
loop_
_entity.id
_entity.type
_entity.pdbx_description
1 polymer ?
#
loop_
_entity_poly.entity_id
_entity_poly.type
_entity_poly.pdbx_seq_one_letter_code
_entity_poly.pdbx_strand_id
1 'polypeptide(L)'
;QGEPEQLAAACRACLFHAQELGCSSIAFPALSAGTYGYPMDLAANNLIKTTMDFVRWHQAPKLVRFVLFDAGAYGAFAHAVEEVVP
;
A
#
# COMPACT_ATOMS: atom_id res chain seq x y z
N GLN A 1 4.36 -12.24 15.48
CA GLN A 1 3.77 -11.72 14.23
C GLN A 1 4.90 -11.12 13.44
N GLY A 2 4.98 -11.41 12.14
CA GLY A 2 6.03 -10.85 11.29
C GLY A 2 5.70 -9.42 10.90
N GLU A 3 6.74 -8.68 10.54
CA GLU A 3 6.64 -7.35 9.93
C GLU A 3 5.74 -7.31 8.67
N PRO A 4 5.70 -8.35 7.79
CA PRO A 4 4.81 -8.37 6.64
C PRO A 4 3.32 -8.37 7.00
N GLU A 5 2.90 -9.14 8.01
CA GLU A 5 1.48 -9.24 8.37
C GLU A 5 0.99 -7.95 9.05
N GLN A 6 1.85 -7.32 9.85
CA GLN A 6 1.55 -6.06 10.52
C GLN A 6 1.41 -4.92 9.51
N LEU A 7 2.30 -4.86 8.51
CA LEU A 7 2.23 -3.89 7.42
C LEU A 7 0.92 -4.02 6.62
N ALA A 8 0.57 -5.26 6.25
CA ALA A 8 -0.66 -5.55 5.54
C ALA A 8 -1.90 -5.20 6.38
N ALA A 9 -1.89 -5.51 7.68
CA ALA A 9 -2.98 -5.18 8.58
C ALA A 9 -3.19 -3.65 8.72
N ALA A 10 -2.10 -2.89 8.86
CA ALA A 10 -2.16 -1.43 8.93
C ALA A 10 -2.73 -0.81 7.64
N CYS A 11 -2.26 -1.27 6.48
CA CYS A 11 -2.77 -0.81 5.18
C CYS A 11 -4.27 -1.10 5.02
N ARG A 12 -4.72 -2.33 5.33
CA ARG A 12 -6.16 -2.68 5.29
C ARG A 12 -6.99 -1.83 6.23
N ALA A 13 -6.53 -1.61 7.47
CA ALA A 13 -7.26 -0.80 8.44
C ALA A 13 -7.48 0.64 7.93
N CYS A 14 -6.44 1.26 7.36
CA CYS A 14 -6.57 2.58 6.74
C CYS A 14 -7.57 2.61 5.57
N LEU A 15 -7.57 1.58 4.73
CA LEU A 15 -8.50 1.45 3.60
C LEU A 15 -9.95 1.28 4.09
N PHE A 16 -10.19 0.44 5.10
CA PHE A 16 -11.50 0.29 5.73
C PHE A 16 -11.99 1.62 6.33
N HIS A 17 -11.13 2.33 7.07
CA HIS A 17 -11.51 3.62 7.62
C HIS A 17 -11.81 4.67 6.54
N ALA A 18 -11.04 4.70 5.45
CA ALA A 18 -11.35 5.58 4.33
C ALA A 18 -12.72 5.26 3.71
N GLN A 19 -13.08 3.98 3.60
CA GLN A 19 -14.41 3.57 3.15
C GLN A 19 -15.50 4.02 4.14
N GLU A 20 -15.32 3.76 5.44
CA GLU A 20 -16.29 4.13 6.51
C GLU A 20 -16.52 5.64 6.58
N LEU A 21 -15.46 6.43 6.36
CA LEU A 21 -15.52 7.90 6.34
C LEU A 21 -16.05 8.47 5.01
N GLY A 22 -16.37 7.62 4.03
CA GLY A 22 -16.85 8.05 2.72
C GLY A 22 -15.80 8.79 1.89
N CYS A 23 -14.51 8.57 2.15
CA CYS A 23 -13.43 9.20 1.40
C CYS A 23 -13.40 8.69 -0.06
N SER A 24 -13.33 9.62 -1.01
CA SER A 24 -13.18 9.27 -2.43
C SER A 24 -11.75 8.85 -2.79
N SER A 25 -10.76 9.26 -2.00
CA SER A 25 -9.35 8.95 -2.21
C SER A 25 -8.56 8.84 -0.90
N ILE A 26 -7.48 8.07 -0.90
CA ILE A 26 -6.49 7.97 0.19
C ILE A 26 -5.06 8.00 -0.39
N ALA A 27 -4.11 8.53 0.38
CA ALA A 27 -2.70 8.49 0.05
C ALA A 27 -1.88 7.79 1.15
N PHE A 28 -0.94 6.94 0.75
CA PHE A 28 0.00 6.24 1.62
C PHE A 28 1.43 6.68 1.33
N PRO A 29 2.30 6.81 2.36
CA PRO A 29 3.74 6.81 2.16
C PRO A 29 4.26 5.37 1.91
N ALA A 30 5.56 5.21 1.70
CA ALA A 30 6.23 3.91 1.76
C ALA A 30 6.30 3.39 3.21
N LEU A 31 5.18 2.88 3.73
CA LEU A 31 5.04 2.41 5.11
C LEU A 31 6.12 1.38 5.47
N SER A 32 6.71 1.54 6.66
CA SER A 32 7.80 0.71 7.20
C SER A 32 9.11 0.65 6.40
N ALA A 33 9.23 1.33 5.25
CA ALA A 33 10.41 1.27 4.38
C ALA A 33 11.44 2.41 4.58
N GLY A 34 11.33 3.15 5.70
CA GLY A 34 12.23 4.24 6.07
C GLY A 34 13.05 3.89 7.31
N THR A 35 12.86 4.64 8.39
CA THR A 35 13.58 4.44 9.67
C THR A 35 13.38 3.08 10.31
N TYR A 36 12.34 2.34 9.92
CA TYR A 36 12.03 1.00 10.43
C TYR A 36 12.85 -0.12 9.75
N GLY A 37 13.51 0.17 8.63
CA GLY A 37 14.48 -0.74 8.03
C GLY A 37 13.89 -1.94 7.27
N TYR A 38 12.58 -2.00 7.08
CA TYR A 38 11.98 -3.05 6.26
C TYR A 38 12.41 -2.89 4.79
N PRO A 39 12.82 -3.97 4.09
CA PRO A 39 13.27 -3.86 2.71
C PRO A 39 12.21 -3.24 1.81
N MET A 40 12.59 -2.19 1.06
CA MET A 40 11.69 -1.41 0.22
C MET A 40 10.88 -2.27 -0.75
N ASP A 41 11.52 -3.23 -1.42
CA ASP A 41 10.85 -4.10 -2.41
C ASP A 41 9.80 -4.99 -1.75
N LEU A 42 10.08 -5.51 -0.54
CA LEU A 42 9.13 -6.31 0.22
C LEU A 42 7.96 -5.45 0.72
N ALA A 43 8.25 -4.23 1.16
CA ALA A 43 7.24 -3.26 1.59
C ALA A 43 6.29 -2.92 0.43
N ALA A 44 6.85 -2.56 -0.72
CA ALA A 44 6.13 -2.23 -1.94
C ALA A 44 5.22 -3.39 -2.36
N ASN A 45 5.77 -4.60 -2.47
CA ASN A 45 5.01 -5.79 -2.84
C ASN A 45 3.86 -6.07 -1.86
N ASN A 46 4.10 -5.97 -0.56
CA ASN A 46 3.08 -6.19 0.47
C ASN A 46 1.96 -5.15 0.41
N LEU A 47 2.30 -3.86 0.30
CA LEU A 47 1.35 -2.76 0.26
C LEU A 47 0.49 -2.77 -1.01
N ILE A 48 1.11 -3.03 -2.18
CA ILE A 48 0.40 -3.13 -3.45
C ILE A 48 -0.55 -4.33 -3.44
N LYS A 49 -0.09 -5.53 -3.06
CA LYS A 49 -0.96 -6.71 -2.96
C LYS A 49 -2.14 -6.48 -2.03
N THR A 50 -1.87 -5.94 -0.85
CA THR A 50 -2.91 -5.62 0.13
C THR A 50 -3.93 -4.62 -0.41
N THR A 51 -3.46 -3.58 -1.09
CA THR A 51 -4.33 -2.57 -1.71
C THR A 51 -5.18 -3.18 -2.82
N MET A 52 -4.57 -3.97 -3.70
CA MET A 52 -5.26 -4.62 -4.82
C MET A 52 -6.31 -5.62 -4.35
N ASP A 53 -5.98 -6.43 -3.35
CA ASP A 53 -6.94 -7.35 -2.75
C ASP A 53 -8.11 -6.61 -2.10
N PHE A 54 -7.88 -5.46 -1.46
CA PHE A 54 -8.96 -4.64 -0.92
C PHE A 54 -9.85 -4.07 -2.03
N VAL A 55 -9.30 -3.38 -3.03
CA VAL A 55 -10.11 -2.69 -4.05
C VAL A 55 -10.85 -3.64 -5.00
N ARG A 56 -10.47 -4.92 -5.05
CA ARG A 56 -11.22 -5.96 -5.78
C ARG A 56 -12.61 -6.22 -5.17
N TRP A 57 -12.74 -6.06 -3.85
CA TRP A 57 -13.97 -6.39 -3.11
C TRP A 57 -14.71 -5.14 -2.61
N HIS A 58 -14.08 -3.97 -2.67
CA HIS A 58 -14.58 -2.72 -2.10
C HIS A 58 -14.68 -1.61 -3.15
N GLN A 59 -15.79 -0.86 -3.15
CA GLN A 59 -16.05 0.21 -4.14
C GLN A 59 -15.46 1.58 -3.77
N ALA A 60 -14.91 1.72 -2.55
CA ALA A 60 -14.28 2.94 -2.07
C ALA A 60 -13.05 2.60 -1.20
N PRO A 61 -12.00 3.44 -1.20
CA PRO A 61 -11.85 4.67 -1.99
C PRO A 61 -11.63 4.40 -3.49
N LYS A 62 -12.03 5.34 -4.36
CA LYS A 62 -11.88 5.22 -5.82
C LYS A 62 -10.45 5.44 -6.32
N LEU A 63 -9.63 6.11 -5.50
CA LEU A 63 -8.24 6.40 -5.80
C LEU A 63 -7.38 6.10 -4.58
N VAL A 64 -6.39 5.22 -4.75
CA VAL A 64 -5.31 4.99 -3.79
C VAL A 64 -4.02 5.50 -4.42
N ARG A 65 -3.29 6.38 -3.74
CA ARG A 65 -2.01 6.93 -4.22
C ARG A 65 -0.88 6.59 -3.26
N PHE A 66 0.23 6.08 -3.80
CA PHE A 66 1.48 5.98 -3.05
C PHE A 66 2.33 7.23 -3.30
N VAL A 67 2.64 7.97 -2.25
CA VAL A 67 3.45 9.19 -2.28
C VAL A 67 4.86 8.83 -1.84
N LEU A 68 5.77 8.78 -2.80
CA LEU A 68 7.10 8.20 -2.67
C LEU A 68 8.16 9.31 -2.72
N PHE A 69 9.14 9.23 -1.84
CA PHE A 69 10.10 10.33 -1.60
C PHE A 69 11.19 10.43 -2.68
N ASP A 70 11.66 9.29 -3.17
CA ASP A 70 12.76 9.22 -4.12
C ASP A 70 12.50 8.25 -5.28
N ALA A 71 13.42 8.23 -6.24
CA ALA A 71 13.34 7.40 -7.44
C ALA A 71 13.48 5.89 -7.13
N GLY A 72 14.18 5.53 -6.04
CA GLY A 72 14.34 4.13 -5.64
C GLY A 72 13.02 3.55 -5.12
N ALA A 73 12.37 4.28 -4.22
CA ALA A 73 11.02 3.95 -3.75
C ALA A 73 10.03 3.92 -4.92
N TYR A 74 10.07 4.90 -5.83
CA TYR A 74 9.25 4.88 -7.04
C TYR A 74 9.45 3.61 -7.87
N GLY A 75 10.70 3.23 -8.14
CA GLY A 75 11.02 2.02 -8.91
C GLY A 75 10.50 0.74 -8.24
N ALA A 76 10.69 0.59 -6.93
CA ALA A 76 10.19 -0.57 -6.19
C ALA A 76 8.67 -0.70 -6.25
N PHE A 77 7.93 0.41 -6.08
CA PHE A 77 6.47 0.40 -6.16
C PHE A 77 5.96 0.23 -7.59
N ALA A 78 6.63 0.81 -8.59
CA ALA A 78 6.28 0.62 -9.99
C ALA A 78 6.42 -0.85 -10.39
N HIS A 79 7.53 -1.49 -10.01
CA HIS A 79 7.75 -2.91 -10.26
C HIS A 79 6.70 -3.78 -9.54
N ALA A 80 6.40 -3.49 -8.28
CA ALA A 80 5.35 -4.22 -7.54
C ALA A 80 3.96 -4.06 -8.19
N VAL A 81 3.65 -2.92 -8.81
CA VAL A 81 2.41 -2.74 -9.58
C VAL A 81 2.41 -3.63 -10.81
N GLU A 82 3.49 -3.67 -11.59
CA GLU A 82 3.63 -4.51 -12.78
C GLU A 82 3.47 -6.01 -12.46
N GLU A 83 3.95 -6.45 -11.29
CA GLU A 83 3.81 -7.84 -10.85
C GLU A 83 2.39 -8.21 -10.42
N VAL A 84 1.64 -7.28 -9.83
CA VAL A 84 0.37 -7.54 -9.15
C VAL A 84 -0.85 -7.19 -10.00
N VAL A 85 -0.71 -6.18 -10.87
CA VAL A 85 -1.75 -5.66 -11.75
C VAL A 85 -1.46 -6.18 -13.17
N PRO A 86 -2.18 -7.21 -13.63
CA PRO A 86 -2.03 -7.74 -14.99
C PRO A 86 -2.54 -6.77 -16.07
#